data_AF-A0A662B9A5-F1
#
_entry.id   AF-A0A662B9A5-F1
#
_cell.length_a   1.000
_cell.length_b   1.000
_cell.length_c   1.000
_cell.angle_alpha   90.00
_cell.angle_beta   90.00
_cell.angle_gamma   90.00
#
_symmetry.space_group_name_H-M   'P 1'
#
loop_
_entity.id
_entity.type
_entity.pdbx_description
1 polymer ?
#
loop_
_entity_poly.entity_id
_entity_poly.type
_entity_poly.pdbx_seq_one_letter_code
_entity_poly.pdbx_strand_id
1 'polypeptide(L)'
;KIILKKITKIKSDYNWFSIEIKNKEFLAEGDFTKLDFLIGKFREAISETSHKLSIKDDFFFSDDIQEFILENDKDTIIFLHYTNKSRIAKKILKTGLEFTYAFDKTATKVKNNPVDLSYNHYVRKQFGENVVVMGISKKVYQFYIDKINQLGSSILRVEEILTEKPVYINGESEEVYTLNQKFIKGYFNYKNKEIFKNPDFDPFFDSKVFLENIKSK
;
A
#
# COMPACT_ATOMS: atom_id res chain seq x y z
N LYS A 1 13.80 -28.60 17.00
CA LYS A 1 14.01 -28.16 18.41
C LYS A 1 14.78 -26.85 18.33
N ILE A 2 14.12 -25.70 18.47
CA ILE A 2 14.79 -24.40 18.28
C ILE A 2 15.55 -24.09 19.56
N ILE A 3 16.86 -23.86 19.44
CA ILE A 3 17.74 -23.31 20.48
C ILE A 3 18.32 -22.04 19.87
N LEU A 4 18.03 -20.88 20.46
CA LEU A 4 18.58 -19.60 20.04
C LEU A 4 19.47 -19.03 21.14
N LYS A 5 20.73 -18.78 20.78
CA LYS A 5 21.71 -18.01 21.56
C LYS A 5 22.28 -16.93 20.65
N LYS A 6 22.17 -15.65 21.03
CA LYS A 6 23.24 -14.70 20.74
C LYS A 6 23.37 -13.64 21.83
N ILE A 7 24.44 -13.80 22.60
CA ILE A 7 24.94 -12.84 23.57
C ILE A 7 25.73 -11.80 22.79
N THR A 8 25.35 -10.53 22.91
CA THR A 8 26.24 -9.42 22.59
C THR A 8 26.15 -8.43 23.75
N LYS A 9 27.03 -8.60 24.74
CA LYS A 9 27.25 -7.59 25.78
C LYS A 9 27.78 -6.34 25.08
N ILE A 10 26.94 -5.34 24.91
CA ILE A 10 27.38 -3.96 24.70
C ILE A 10 26.71 -3.13 25.78
N LYS A 11 27.48 -2.78 26.82
CA LYS A 11 27.08 -1.82 27.84
C LYS A 11 27.06 -0.44 27.17
N SER A 12 25.88 0.00 26.79
CA SER A 12 25.55 1.38 26.46
C SER A 12 24.23 1.67 27.16
N ASP A 13 24.15 2.77 27.91
CA ASP A 13 22.95 3.15 28.68
C ASP A 13 21.75 3.49 27.77
N TYR A 14 22.01 3.65 26.47
CA TYR A 14 21.02 3.80 25.41
C TYR A 14 21.35 2.87 24.26
N ASN A 15 20.34 2.41 23.52
CA ASN A 15 20.40 1.53 22.35
C ASN A 15 20.66 0.04 22.67
N TRP A 16 20.18 -0.48 23.81
CA TRP A 16 20.38 -1.87 24.23
C TRP A 16 19.13 -2.73 24.06
N PHE A 17 19.33 -4.03 23.83
CA PHE A 17 18.25 -5.02 23.82
C PHE A 17 18.75 -6.42 24.20
N SER A 18 17.84 -7.27 24.67
CA SER A 18 18.03 -8.70 24.91
C SER A 18 16.86 -9.48 24.31
N ILE A 19 17.14 -10.68 23.79
CA ILE A 19 16.13 -11.58 23.23
C ILE A 19 16.45 -13.00 23.72
N GLU A 20 15.46 -13.66 24.31
CA GLU A 20 15.52 -15.06 24.70
C GLU A 20 14.30 -15.80 24.14
N ILE A 21 14.54 -16.98 23.56
CA ILE A 21 13.48 -17.89 23.12
C ILE A 21 13.66 -19.22 23.82
N LYS A 22 12.75 -19.53 24.74
CA LYS A 22 12.78 -20.75 25.55
C LYS A 22 11.36 -21.27 25.71
N ASN A 23 11.17 -22.58 25.61
CA ASN A 23 9.86 -23.22 25.82
C ASN A 23 8.68 -22.64 24.99
N LYS A 24 8.95 -22.12 23.78
CA LYS A 24 7.97 -21.40 22.92
C LYS A 24 7.53 -20.02 23.43
N GLU A 25 8.21 -19.49 24.44
CA GLU A 25 8.03 -18.13 24.91
C GLU A 25 9.12 -17.25 24.28
N PHE A 26 8.72 -16.10 23.73
CA PHE A 26 9.62 -15.06 23.26
C PHE A 26 9.64 -13.96 24.31
N LEU A 27 10.80 -13.77 24.93
CA LEU A 27 11.07 -12.70 25.89
C LEU A 27 12.03 -11.73 25.24
N ALA A 28 11.66 -10.46 25.19
CA ALA A 28 12.52 -9.39 24.72
C ALA A 28 12.46 -8.19 25.65
N GLU A 29 13.62 -7.65 25.97
CA GLU A 29 13.78 -6.44 26.77
C GLU A 29 14.67 -5.46 26.01
N GLY A 30 14.45 -4.18 26.20
CA GLY A 30 15.26 -3.13 25.59
C GLY A 30 14.72 -1.76 25.94
N ASP A 31 15.42 -0.71 25.53
CA ASP A 31 14.89 0.65 25.65
C ASP A 31 13.78 0.93 24.62
N PHE A 32 13.04 2.03 24.83
CA PHE A 32 11.90 2.42 23.99
C PHE A 32 12.26 2.63 22.51
N THR A 33 13.52 2.94 22.17
CA THR A 33 13.98 3.10 20.78
C THR A 33 14.08 1.77 20.04
N LYS A 34 14.02 0.65 20.76
CA LYS A 34 14.12 -0.72 20.21
C LYS A 34 12.78 -1.42 20.04
N LEU A 35 11.67 -0.78 20.38
CA LEU A 35 10.36 -1.43 20.30
C LEU A 35 10.06 -1.98 18.90
N ASP A 36 10.24 -1.17 17.86
CA ASP A 36 10.00 -1.59 16.47
C ASP A 36 10.94 -2.72 16.03
N PHE A 37 12.21 -2.65 16.44
CA PHE A 37 13.21 -3.68 16.15
C PHE A 37 12.88 -5.02 16.85
N LEU A 38 12.48 -4.97 18.12
CA LEU A 38 12.11 -6.14 18.91
C LEU A 38 10.83 -6.80 18.40
N ILE A 39 9.84 -6.00 17.98
CA ILE A 39 8.63 -6.50 17.29
C ILE A 39 9.02 -7.17 15.98
N GLY A 40 9.96 -6.61 15.22
CA GLY A 40 10.52 -7.24 14.02
C GLY A 40 11.15 -8.60 14.29
N LYS A 41 11.94 -8.72 15.36
CA LYS A 41 12.58 -9.98 15.77
C LYS A 41 11.59 -11.02 16.29
N PHE A 42 10.55 -10.59 17.00
CA PHE A 42 9.43 -11.46 17.37
C PHE A 42 8.76 -12.02 16.12
N ARG A 43 8.45 -11.15 15.14
CA ARG A 43 7.85 -11.54 13.85
C ARG A 43 8.71 -12.53 13.08
N GLU A 44 10.02 -12.37 13.07
CA GLU A 44 10.97 -13.31 12.45
C GLU A 44 10.94 -14.69 13.15
N ALA A 45 10.96 -14.70 14.48
CA ALA A 45 10.90 -15.94 15.27
C ALA A 45 9.57 -16.70 15.13
N ILE A 46 8.44 -15.98 15.07
CA ILE A 46 7.15 -16.60 14.78
C ILE A 46 7.00 -16.94 13.30
N SER A 47 7.68 -16.24 12.37
CA SER A 47 7.68 -16.54 10.93
C SER A 47 8.25 -17.94 10.66
N GLU A 48 9.39 -18.27 11.28
CA GLU A 48 9.99 -19.61 11.20
C GLU A 48 9.05 -20.72 11.74
N THR A 49 8.14 -20.37 12.64
CA THR A 49 7.17 -21.31 13.25
C THR A 49 5.80 -21.30 12.53
N SER A 50 5.44 -20.20 11.87
CA SER A 50 4.11 -19.96 11.27
C SER A 50 4.01 -20.42 9.82
N HIS A 51 5.12 -20.77 9.17
CA HIS A 51 5.11 -21.56 7.93
C HIS A 51 4.38 -22.91 8.03
N LYS A 52 4.06 -23.40 9.24
CA LYS A 52 3.41 -24.71 9.41
C LYS A 52 1.96 -24.71 9.91
N LEU A 53 1.38 -23.61 10.40
CA LEU A 53 0.11 -23.73 11.14
C LEU A 53 -1.06 -22.78 10.78
N SER A 54 -0.93 -21.76 9.91
CA SER A 54 -2.11 -21.15 9.25
C SER A 54 -1.83 -20.29 7.99
N ILE A 55 -0.61 -20.37 7.44
CA ILE A 55 -0.14 -19.62 6.25
C ILE A 55 0.10 -20.59 5.10
N LYS A 56 -0.92 -21.35 4.68
CA LYS A 56 -0.79 -22.19 3.47
C LYS A 56 -1.11 -21.44 2.18
N ASP A 57 -1.86 -20.34 2.27
CA ASP A 57 -2.42 -19.64 1.11
C ASP A 57 -2.26 -18.12 1.28
N ASP A 58 -1.03 -17.62 1.42
CA ASP A 58 -0.75 -16.17 1.35
C ASP A 58 0.41 -15.95 0.39
N PHE A 59 0.06 -15.57 -0.83
CA PHE A 59 0.95 -15.41 -1.97
C PHE A 59 1.40 -13.96 -2.16
N PHE A 60 1.10 -13.05 -1.23
CA PHE A 60 1.46 -11.63 -1.40
C PHE A 60 2.94 -11.43 -1.72
N PHE A 61 3.83 -12.21 -1.09
CA PHE A 61 5.28 -12.16 -1.31
C PHE A 61 5.80 -13.14 -2.38
N SER A 62 4.92 -13.74 -3.18
CA SER A 62 5.35 -14.53 -4.34
C SER A 62 5.94 -13.62 -5.42
N ASP A 63 6.95 -14.13 -6.14
CA ASP A 63 7.73 -13.37 -7.12
C ASP A 63 6.85 -12.68 -8.17
N ASP A 64 5.85 -13.39 -8.70
CA ASP A 64 4.94 -12.87 -9.72
C ASP A 64 4.00 -11.77 -9.20
N ILE A 65 3.56 -11.84 -7.95
CA ILE A 65 2.79 -10.76 -7.33
C ILE A 65 3.69 -9.56 -7.04
N GLN A 66 4.90 -9.78 -6.52
CA GLN A 66 5.85 -8.70 -6.27
C GLN A 66 6.26 -8.00 -7.56
N GLU A 67 6.56 -8.75 -8.62
CA GLU A 67 6.81 -8.23 -9.96
C GLU A 67 5.59 -7.44 -10.46
N PHE A 68 4.38 -7.99 -10.33
CA PHE A 68 3.16 -7.29 -10.72
C PHE A 68 2.95 -5.97 -9.96
N ILE A 69 3.28 -5.90 -8.68
CA ILE A 69 3.20 -4.65 -7.90
C ILE A 69 4.28 -3.67 -8.36
N LEU A 70 5.54 -4.12 -8.47
CA LEU A 70 6.72 -3.26 -8.48
C LEU A 70 7.37 -3.04 -9.85
N GLU A 71 6.88 -3.66 -10.93
CA GLU A 71 7.44 -3.59 -12.30
C GLU A 71 7.90 -2.17 -12.75
N ASN A 72 7.19 -1.12 -12.30
CA ASN A 72 7.43 0.27 -12.70
C ASN A 72 7.76 1.22 -11.51
N ASP A 73 8.22 0.69 -10.38
CA ASP A 73 8.43 1.44 -9.12
C ASP A 73 9.41 2.63 -9.22
N LYS A 74 10.37 2.56 -10.15
CA LYS A 74 11.35 3.61 -10.41
C LYS A 74 10.71 4.90 -10.90
N ASP A 75 9.70 4.80 -11.75
CA ASP A 75 9.06 5.95 -12.41
C ASP A 75 7.62 6.18 -11.96
N THR A 76 7.07 5.28 -11.14
CA THR A 76 5.66 5.28 -10.75
C THR A 76 5.50 5.40 -9.24
N ILE A 77 4.52 6.16 -8.79
CA ILE A 77 4.00 6.14 -7.43
C ILE A 77 2.94 5.04 -7.38
N ILE A 78 3.18 4.04 -6.54
CA ILE A 78 2.33 2.86 -6.44
C ILE A 78 1.43 2.97 -5.22
N PHE A 79 0.15 2.68 -5.41
CA PHE A 79 -0.83 2.59 -4.33
C PHE A 79 -1.53 1.24 -4.34
N LEU A 80 -1.86 0.73 -3.16
CA LEU A 80 -2.61 -0.50 -2.97
C LEU A 80 -3.95 -0.22 -2.28
N HIS A 81 -5.01 -0.84 -2.78
CA HIS A 81 -6.34 -0.82 -2.17
C HIS A 81 -6.86 -2.24 -1.98
N TYR A 82 -7.30 -2.57 -0.76
CA TYR A 82 -7.79 -3.90 -0.40
C TYR A 82 -9.31 -3.93 -0.43
N THR A 83 -9.88 -5.00 -1.01
CA THR A 83 -11.32 -5.20 -1.07
C THR A 83 -11.71 -6.68 -0.93
N ASN A 84 -12.79 -6.92 -0.18
CA ASN A 84 -13.28 -8.26 0.14
C ASN A 84 -14.13 -8.89 -0.98
N LYS A 85 -14.55 -8.13 -1.98
CA LYS A 85 -15.41 -8.63 -3.07
C LYS A 85 -14.72 -8.50 -4.41
N SER A 86 -14.53 -9.62 -5.10
CA SER A 86 -14.01 -9.64 -6.49
C SER A 86 -14.83 -8.74 -7.42
N ARG A 87 -16.17 -8.65 -7.21
CA ARG A 87 -17.04 -7.72 -7.97
C ARG A 87 -16.61 -6.26 -7.83
N ILE A 88 -16.15 -5.84 -6.64
CA ILE A 88 -15.69 -4.47 -6.39
C ILE A 88 -14.35 -4.25 -7.11
N ALA A 89 -13.40 -5.17 -7.00
CA ALA A 89 -12.14 -5.07 -7.72
C ALA A 89 -12.34 -4.97 -9.25
N LYS A 90 -13.24 -5.79 -9.80
CA LYS A 90 -13.65 -5.73 -11.22
C LYS A 90 -14.37 -4.43 -11.57
N LYS A 91 -15.17 -3.85 -10.67
CA LYS A 91 -15.77 -2.52 -10.88
C LYS A 91 -14.66 -1.47 -10.96
N ILE A 92 -13.75 -1.43 -9.98
CA ILE A 92 -12.65 -0.46 -9.92
C ILE A 92 -11.81 -0.51 -11.21
N LEU A 93 -11.50 -1.72 -11.68
CA LEU A 93 -10.79 -1.93 -12.93
C LEU A 93 -11.43 -1.24 -14.14
N LYS A 94 -12.78 -1.22 -14.20
CA LYS A 94 -13.57 -0.68 -15.32
C LYS A 94 -14.03 0.77 -15.14
N THR A 95 -13.94 1.31 -13.93
CA THR A 95 -14.57 2.60 -13.63
C THR A 95 -13.65 3.57 -12.92
N GLY A 96 -12.46 3.13 -12.52
CA GLY A 96 -11.62 3.88 -11.60
C GLY A 96 -11.97 3.62 -10.14
N LEU A 97 -11.13 4.15 -9.24
CA LEU A 97 -11.33 4.06 -7.79
C LEU A 97 -12.09 5.29 -7.29
N GLU A 98 -13.31 5.08 -6.79
CA GLU A 98 -14.08 6.11 -6.08
C GLU A 98 -13.51 6.29 -4.66
N PHE A 99 -13.36 7.54 -4.21
CA PHE A 99 -12.92 7.88 -2.85
C PHE A 99 -13.53 9.20 -2.38
N THR A 100 -13.61 9.36 -1.05
CA THR A 100 -14.04 10.60 -0.39
C THR A 100 -12.94 11.12 0.53
N TYR A 101 -12.95 12.44 0.78
CA TYR A 101 -12.11 13.17 1.73
C TYR A 101 -10.58 13.13 1.51
N ALA A 102 -9.96 11.94 1.54
CA ALA A 102 -8.52 11.77 1.52
C ALA A 102 -8.14 10.43 0.88
N PHE A 103 -7.45 10.50 -0.27
CA PHE A 103 -7.07 9.32 -1.03
C PHE A 103 -6.23 8.33 -0.20
N ASP A 104 -5.36 8.83 0.67
CA ASP A 104 -4.50 8.05 1.57
C ASP A 104 -5.27 7.25 2.65
N LYS A 105 -6.53 7.60 2.92
CA LYS A 105 -7.43 6.77 3.75
C LYS A 105 -8.01 5.59 2.99
N THR A 106 -8.13 5.71 1.66
CA THR A 106 -8.73 4.69 0.79
C THR A 106 -7.66 3.76 0.20
N ALA A 107 -6.50 4.30 -0.15
CA ALA A 107 -5.41 3.59 -0.80
C ALA A 107 -4.08 3.90 -0.10
N THR A 108 -3.26 2.86 0.11
CA THR A 108 -1.97 3.00 0.79
C THR A 108 -0.85 3.13 -0.23
N LYS A 109 -0.11 4.24 -0.19
CA LYS A 109 1.12 4.40 -0.97
C LYS A 109 2.16 3.39 -0.50
N VAL A 110 2.78 2.67 -1.43
CA VAL A 110 3.81 1.66 -1.12
C VAL A 110 5.15 2.02 -1.75
N LYS A 111 6.21 1.50 -1.14
CA LYS A 111 7.59 1.60 -1.60
C LYS A 111 8.15 0.20 -1.81
N ASN A 112 9.16 0.09 -2.64
CA ASN A 112 9.97 -1.12 -2.75
C ASN A 112 10.87 -1.28 -1.52
N ASN A 113 10.24 -1.61 -0.40
CA ASN A 113 10.86 -1.93 0.87
C ASN A 113 10.08 -3.10 1.46
N PRO A 114 10.70 -4.29 1.57
CA PRO A 114 10.04 -5.49 2.06
C PRO A 114 9.42 -5.35 3.46
N VAL A 115 10.02 -4.54 4.34
CA VAL A 115 9.53 -4.29 5.70
C VAL A 115 8.24 -3.47 5.64
N ASP A 116 8.23 -2.38 4.87
CA ASP A 116 7.02 -1.56 4.65
C ASP A 116 5.90 -2.37 3.98
N LEU A 117 6.24 -3.16 2.96
CA LEU A 117 5.26 -4.00 2.26
C LEU A 117 4.66 -5.06 3.18
N SER A 118 5.48 -5.70 4.01
CA SER A 118 5.03 -6.67 5.04
C SER A 118 4.11 -6.03 6.06
N TYR A 119 4.48 -4.87 6.56
CA TYR A 119 3.65 -4.13 7.50
C TYR A 119 2.32 -3.72 6.87
N ASN A 120 2.35 -3.10 5.69
CA ASN A 120 1.17 -2.64 4.98
C ASN A 120 0.23 -3.81 4.67
N HIS A 121 0.77 -4.93 4.17
CA HIS A 121 -0.02 -6.12 3.89
C HIS A 121 -0.66 -6.68 5.17
N TYR A 122 0.11 -6.83 6.25
CA TYR A 122 -0.41 -7.35 7.51
C TYR A 122 -1.55 -6.50 8.09
N VAL A 123 -1.42 -5.17 8.04
CA VAL A 123 -2.44 -4.23 8.55
C VAL A 123 -3.69 -4.22 7.66
N ARG A 124 -3.53 -4.33 6.34
CA ARG A 124 -4.61 -4.12 5.38
C ARG A 124 -5.31 -5.41 4.92
N LYS A 125 -4.71 -6.59 5.05
CA LYS A 125 -5.30 -7.86 4.60
C LYS A 125 -6.64 -8.21 5.25
N GLN A 126 -6.95 -7.63 6.43
CA GLN A 126 -8.27 -7.77 7.05
C GLN A 126 -9.42 -7.14 6.23
N PHE A 127 -9.12 -6.19 5.34
CA PHE A 127 -10.12 -5.52 4.50
C PHE A 127 -10.50 -6.34 3.25
N GLY A 128 -9.78 -7.44 2.98
CA GLY A 128 -10.16 -8.40 1.96
C GLY A 128 -8.99 -8.94 1.14
N GLU A 129 -9.29 -9.99 0.39
CA GLU A 129 -8.29 -10.82 -0.30
C GLU A 129 -7.84 -10.28 -1.66
N ASN A 130 -8.61 -9.35 -2.22
CA ASN A 130 -8.31 -8.74 -3.52
C ASN A 130 -7.58 -7.42 -3.29
N VAL A 131 -6.44 -7.25 -3.95
CA VAL A 131 -5.60 -6.06 -3.84
C VAL A 131 -5.53 -5.40 -5.20
N VAL A 132 -6.12 -4.22 -5.31
CA VAL A 132 -6.04 -3.36 -6.48
C VAL A 132 -4.70 -2.64 -6.44
N VAL A 133 -3.97 -2.72 -7.55
CA VAL A 133 -2.68 -2.04 -7.76
C VAL A 133 -2.93 -0.83 -8.66
N MET A 134 -2.48 0.32 -8.21
CA MET A 134 -2.58 1.59 -8.91
C MET A 134 -1.19 2.16 -9.13
N GLY A 135 -0.99 2.82 -10.26
CA GLY A 135 0.28 3.42 -10.64
C GLY A 135 0.06 4.76 -11.30
N ILE A 136 0.68 5.81 -10.75
CA ILE A 136 0.70 7.15 -11.34
C ILE A 136 2.15 7.54 -11.58
N SER A 137 2.49 7.94 -12.80
CA SER A 137 3.84 8.40 -13.12
C SER A 137 4.28 9.52 -12.18
N LYS A 138 5.50 9.43 -11.65
CA LYS A 138 6.12 10.49 -10.83
C LYS A 138 6.16 11.82 -11.60
N LYS A 139 6.31 11.78 -12.93
CA LYS A 139 6.32 12.97 -13.78
C LYS A 139 4.94 13.64 -13.83
N VAL A 140 3.89 12.86 -14.09
CA VAL A 140 2.49 13.36 -14.09
C VAL A 140 2.15 13.91 -12.71
N TYR A 141 2.45 13.15 -11.66
CA TYR A 141 2.16 13.56 -10.29
C TYR A 141 2.87 14.86 -9.93
N GLN A 142 4.17 14.98 -10.23
CA GLN A 142 4.95 16.20 -9.96
C GLN A 142 4.44 17.40 -10.77
N PHE A 143 4.09 17.20 -12.04
CA PHE A 143 3.52 18.25 -12.87
C PHE A 143 2.27 18.86 -12.21
N TYR A 144 1.37 18.02 -11.69
CA TYR A 144 0.17 18.49 -11.00
C TYR A 144 0.45 19.14 -9.65
N ILE A 145 1.43 18.64 -8.87
CA ILE A 145 1.93 19.34 -7.67
C ILE A 145 2.36 20.77 -8.05
N ASP A 146 3.18 20.92 -9.09
CA ASP A 146 3.73 22.21 -9.49
C ASP A 146 2.63 23.18 -9.94
N LYS A 147 1.61 22.67 -10.64
CA LYS A 147 0.44 23.47 -11.06
C LYS A 147 -0.42 23.94 -9.89
N ILE A 148 -0.66 23.08 -8.91
CA ILE A 148 -1.38 23.44 -7.68
C ILE A 148 -0.62 24.53 -6.92
N ASN A 149 0.69 24.34 -6.74
CA ASN A 149 1.55 25.29 -6.03
C ASN A 149 1.61 26.66 -6.72
N GLN A 150 1.65 26.69 -8.06
CA GLN A 150 1.63 27.95 -8.83
C GLN A 150 0.38 28.79 -8.58
N LEU A 151 -0.74 28.17 -8.22
CA LEU A 151 -2.00 28.85 -7.93
C LEU A 151 -2.16 29.22 -6.45
N GLY A 152 -1.24 28.79 -5.59
CA GLY A 152 -1.29 29.05 -4.15
C GLY A 152 -2.39 28.27 -3.42
N SER A 153 -3.01 27.26 -4.04
CA SER A 153 -4.04 26.46 -3.42
C SER A 153 -3.43 25.31 -2.61
N SER A 154 -3.31 25.47 -1.29
CA SER A 154 -2.79 24.42 -0.40
C SER A 154 -3.78 23.31 -0.09
N ILE A 155 -5.03 23.42 -0.58
CA ILE A 155 -6.14 22.53 -0.23
C ILE A 155 -6.26 21.37 -1.23
N LEU A 156 -5.90 21.59 -2.50
CA LEU A 156 -6.09 20.60 -3.56
C LEU A 156 -5.04 19.49 -3.49
N ARG A 157 -5.51 18.24 -3.68
CA ARG A 157 -4.65 17.07 -3.81
C ARG A 157 -4.58 16.61 -5.26
N VAL A 158 -3.43 16.06 -5.65
CA VAL A 158 -3.23 15.57 -7.03
C VAL A 158 -4.28 14.51 -7.38
N GLU A 159 -4.59 13.59 -6.47
CA GLU A 159 -5.54 12.51 -6.74
C GLU A 159 -6.97 13.01 -6.97
N GLU A 160 -7.36 14.14 -6.36
CA GLU A 160 -8.66 14.80 -6.59
C GLU A 160 -8.71 15.43 -7.98
N ILE A 161 -7.58 15.89 -8.50
CA ILE A 161 -7.44 16.48 -9.83
C ILE A 161 -7.47 15.42 -10.93
N LEU A 162 -6.92 14.23 -10.66
CA LEU A 162 -6.84 13.11 -11.60
C LEU A 162 -8.19 12.37 -11.80
N THR A 163 -9.29 13.11 -11.77
CA THR A 163 -10.66 12.66 -12.06
C THR A 163 -11.14 13.18 -13.41
N GLU A 164 -11.72 12.32 -14.24
CA GLU A 164 -12.47 12.75 -15.43
C GLU A 164 -13.98 12.76 -15.19
N LYS A 165 -14.43 12.03 -14.17
CA LYS A 165 -15.84 12.00 -13.80
C LYS A 165 -16.18 13.25 -12.99
N PRO A 166 -17.33 13.88 -13.23
CA PRO A 166 -17.82 14.96 -12.39
C PRO A 166 -17.89 14.52 -10.92
N VAL A 167 -17.39 15.37 -10.04
CA VAL A 167 -17.53 15.20 -8.59
C VAL A 167 -19.02 15.24 -8.26
N TYR A 168 -19.48 14.31 -7.44
CA TYR A 168 -20.86 14.26 -6.96
C TYR A 168 -20.91 14.11 -5.45
N ILE A 169 -22.03 14.48 -4.85
CA ILE A 169 -22.26 14.36 -3.41
C ILE A 169 -22.95 13.02 -3.12
N ASN A 170 -22.38 12.22 -2.22
CA ASN A 170 -22.98 10.95 -1.80
C ASN A 170 -24.08 11.15 -0.73
N GLY A 171 -24.70 10.06 -0.27
CA GLY A 171 -25.74 10.10 0.77
C GLY A 171 -25.26 10.60 2.15
N GLU A 172 -23.95 10.73 2.34
CA GLU A 172 -23.33 11.24 3.57
C GLU A 172 -22.92 12.72 3.44
N SER A 173 -23.35 13.39 2.36
CA SER A 173 -22.99 14.78 2.04
C SER A 173 -21.49 14.98 1.77
N GLU A 174 -20.79 13.94 1.32
CA GLU A 174 -19.37 14.00 0.97
C GLU A 174 -19.15 14.11 -0.54
N GLU A 175 -18.17 14.91 -0.94
CA GLU A 175 -17.66 14.94 -2.32
C GLU A 175 -16.97 13.61 -2.66
N VAL A 176 -17.44 12.97 -3.74
CA VAL A 176 -16.86 11.74 -4.28
C VAL A 176 -16.04 12.06 -5.52
N TYR A 177 -14.77 11.67 -5.47
CA TYR A 177 -13.82 11.75 -6.57
C TYR A 177 -13.61 10.37 -7.16
N THR A 178 -13.21 10.29 -8.44
CA THR A 178 -12.86 9.02 -9.07
C THR A 178 -11.48 9.10 -9.70
N LEU A 179 -10.50 8.40 -9.14
CA LEU A 179 -9.21 8.22 -9.79
C LEU A 179 -9.42 7.46 -11.11
N ASN A 180 -8.94 8.03 -12.22
CA ASN A 180 -9.16 7.47 -13.55
C ASN A 180 -8.74 5.99 -13.67
N GLN A 181 -9.52 5.20 -14.42
CA GLN A 181 -9.24 3.78 -14.66
C GLN A 181 -7.87 3.51 -15.30
N LYS A 182 -7.33 4.46 -16.07
CA LYS A 182 -6.01 4.34 -16.69
C LYS A 182 -4.87 4.29 -15.68
N PHE A 183 -5.07 4.79 -14.46
CA PHE A 183 -4.11 4.63 -13.36
C PHE A 183 -4.28 3.31 -12.59
N ILE A 184 -5.28 2.50 -12.91
CA ILE A 184 -5.49 1.18 -12.31
C ILE A 184 -4.71 0.15 -13.12
N LYS A 185 -3.62 -0.38 -12.55
CA LYS A 185 -2.79 -1.42 -13.19
C LYS A 185 -3.53 -2.74 -13.29
N GLY A 186 -4.34 -3.04 -12.29
CA GLY A 186 -5.07 -4.29 -12.19
C GLY A 186 -5.35 -4.63 -10.74
N TYR A 187 -5.68 -5.89 -10.49
CA TYR A 187 -5.77 -6.42 -9.13
C TYR A 187 -5.28 -7.86 -9.08
N PHE A 188 -4.89 -8.31 -7.90
CA PHE A 188 -4.57 -9.71 -7.65
C PHE A 188 -5.30 -10.20 -6.40
N ASN A 189 -5.43 -11.51 -6.27
CA ASN A 189 -5.92 -12.14 -5.05
C ASN A 189 -4.76 -12.90 -4.39
N TYR A 190 -4.37 -12.47 -3.19
CA TYR A 190 -3.22 -13.05 -2.49
C TYR A 190 -3.52 -14.41 -1.85
N LYS A 191 -4.77 -14.89 -1.86
CA LYS A 191 -5.14 -16.24 -1.40
C LYS A 191 -5.02 -17.30 -2.48
N ASN A 192 -5.34 -16.96 -3.74
CA ASN A 192 -5.37 -17.93 -4.83
C ASN A 192 -4.37 -17.62 -5.96
N LYS A 193 -3.59 -16.53 -5.83
CA LYS A 193 -2.54 -16.13 -6.78
C LYS A 193 -3.06 -15.63 -8.13
N GLU A 194 -4.36 -15.40 -8.29
CA GLU A 194 -4.89 -14.87 -9.55
C GLU A 194 -4.50 -13.41 -9.73
N ILE A 195 -4.00 -13.05 -10.93
CA ILE A 195 -3.64 -11.69 -11.32
C ILE A 195 -4.51 -11.29 -12.51
N PHE A 196 -5.16 -10.13 -12.40
CA PHE A 196 -5.99 -9.54 -13.44
C PHE A 196 -5.39 -8.19 -13.84
N LYS A 197 -4.82 -8.12 -15.05
CA LYS A 197 -4.22 -6.91 -15.61
C LYS A 197 -5.28 -6.05 -16.29
N ASN A 198 -5.15 -4.72 -16.15
CA ASN A 198 -5.93 -3.77 -16.93
C ASN A 198 -5.24 -3.52 -18.28
N PRO A 199 -5.85 -3.85 -19.43
CA PRO A 199 -5.26 -3.54 -20.74
C PRO A 199 -5.18 -2.03 -21.01
N ASP A 200 -5.99 -1.22 -20.34
CA ASP A 200 -6.03 0.23 -20.51
C ASP A 200 -5.08 0.98 -19.56
N PHE A 201 -4.27 0.25 -18.78
CA PHE A 201 -3.34 0.86 -17.84
C PHE A 201 -2.31 1.73 -18.55
N ASP A 202 -2.27 3.00 -18.16
CA ASP A 202 -1.32 3.99 -18.62
C ASP A 202 -0.97 4.91 -17.45
N PRO A 203 0.19 4.70 -16.78
CA PRO A 203 0.60 5.54 -15.66
C PRO A 203 0.98 6.96 -16.09
N PHE A 204 1.18 7.20 -17.39
CA PHE A 204 1.48 8.52 -17.96
C PHE A 204 0.24 9.22 -18.49
N PHE A 205 -0.95 8.66 -18.29
CA PHE A 205 -2.18 9.25 -18.77
C PHE A 205 -2.34 10.67 -18.24
N ASP A 206 -2.61 11.60 -19.17
CA ASP A 206 -2.79 13.01 -18.88
C ASP A 206 -3.97 13.54 -19.68
N SER A 207 -5.08 13.82 -18.98
CA SER A 207 -6.30 14.35 -19.59
C SER A 207 -6.34 15.86 -19.50
N LYS A 208 -6.86 16.52 -20.54
CA LYS A 208 -7.11 17.98 -20.52
C LYS A 208 -8.07 18.37 -19.38
N VAL A 209 -8.98 17.47 -19.00
CA VAL A 209 -9.94 17.67 -17.91
C VAL A 209 -9.22 17.87 -16.57
N PHE A 210 -8.07 17.22 -16.36
CA PHE A 210 -7.32 17.36 -15.11
C PHE A 210 -6.88 18.81 -14.88
N LEU A 211 -6.41 19.51 -15.92
CA LEU A 211 -6.06 20.93 -15.80
C LEU A 211 -7.28 21.83 -15.54
N GLU A 212 -8.46 21.44 -16.01
CA GLU A 212 -9.70 22.16 -15.78
C GLU A 212 -10.15 22.03 -14.31
N ASN A 213 -9.99 20.85 -13.71
CA ASN A 213 -10.31 20.59 -12.30
C ASN A 213 -9.53 21.49 -11.33
N ILE A 214 -8.32 21.91 -11.72
CA ILE A 214 -7.50 22.83 -10.92
C ILE A 214 -8.11 24.25 -10.92
N LYS A 215 -8.71 24.68 -12.03
CA LYS A 215 -9.23 26.04 -12.20
C LYS A 215 -10.62 26.23 -11.62
N SER A 216 -11.38 25.14 -11.45
CA SER A 216 -12.77 25.16 -11.01
C SER A 216 -12.98 25.21 -9.49
N LYS A 217 -11.89 25.15 -8.70
CA LYS A 217 -11.91 25.17 -7.24
C LYS A 217 -11.10 26.35 -6.71
#